data_AF-A0A926UBC5-F1
#
_entry.id   AF-A0A926UBC5-F1
#
_cell.length_a   1.000
_cell.length_b   1.000
_cell.length_c   1.000
_cell.angle_alpha   90.00
_cell.angle_beta   90.00
_cell.angle_gamma   90.00
#
_symmetry.space_group_name_H-M   'P 1'
#
loop_
_entity.id
_entity.type
_entity.pdbx_description
1 polymer ?
#
loop_
_entity_poly.entity_id
_entity_poly.type
_entity_poly.pdbx_seq_one_letter_code
_entity_poly.pdbx_strand_id
1 'polypeptide(L)'
;MSTSKTRSQIWTVENGQIRSRSDQLATEEPLEIRLVEPNHTLAITMRTPGADFELAAGFLYGEGVVREPGDIRAISYCVDPEIDGEQRYNIVNVALRQGLKPDLPSLERHFYTTSACGVCGKTSLEALRIRHAPVEFSGLEITTEVLHRLPKQLQAAQGLFKATGGLHAAALFNVQGELLALREDVGRHNALDKLVGSALLKGRLPLTNQIVLVSGRASYEILQKCLAAQVSIVCAISAPSSLAVSLAQEFGITLIGFLRQERFNVYSGLERVRVTTDGKGN
;
A
#
# COMPACT_ATOMS: atom_id res chain seq x y z
N MET A 1 3.32 18.67 -16.08
CA MET A 1 3.06 17.23 -15.78
C MET A 1 4.23 16.77 -14.94
N SER A 2 4.02 16.57 -13.64
CA SER A 2 5.13 16.30 -12.72
C SER A 2 5.81 14.96 -12.99
N THR A 3 7.14 14.95 -12.90
CA THR A 3 7.97 13.75 -13.09
C THR A 3 8.19 13.05 -11.76
N SER A 4 8.17 11.72 -11.72
CA SER A 4 8.37 10.93 -10.49
C SER A 4 9.79 11.02 -9.88
N LYS A 5 10.71 11.71 -10.56
CA LYS A 5 12.08 11.95 -10.11
C LYS A 5 12.55 13.33 -10.56
N THR A 6 13.47 13.91 -9.79
CA THR A 6 14.12 15.19 -10.07
C THR A 6 15.64 15.07 -9.99
N ARG A 7 16.37 15.93 -10.69
CA ARG A 7 17.85 15.98 -10.63
C ARG A 7 18.29 16.92 -9.54
N SER A 8 19.30 16.51 -8.77
CA SER A 8 19.99 17.39 -7.85
C SER A 8 21.50 17.31 -8.05
N GLN A 9 22.20 18.41 -7.78
CA GLN A 9 23.65 18.41 -7.67
C GLN A 9 24.03 18.08 -6.24
N ILE A 10 24.90 17.09 -6.07
CA ILE A 10 25.37 16.64 -4.76
C ILE A 10 26.89 16.69 -4.69
N TRP A 11 27.41 16.51 -3.48
CA TRP A 11 28.82 16.28 -3.20
C TRP A 11 28.99 14.89 -2.58
N THR A 12 29.82 14.06 -3.19
CA THR A 12 30.24 12.76 -2.65
C THR A 12 31.56 12.94 -1.91
N VAL A 13 31.61 12.48 -0.66
CA VAL A 13 32.83 12.43 0.15
C VAL A 13 33.28 10.98 0.25
N GLU A 14 34.42 10.65 -0.35
CA GLU A 14 34.94 9.28 -0.37
C GLU A 14 36.48 9.31 -0.33
N ASN A 15 37.09 8.49 0.53
CA ASN A 15 38.55 8.40 0.70
C ASN A 15 39.23 9.78 0.93
N GLY A 16 38.59 10.65 1.72
CA GLY A 16 39.10 12.00 2.01
C GLY A 16 38.99 13.00 0.84
N GLN A 17 38.38 12.63 -0.28
CA GLN A 17 38.15 13.50 -1.43
C GLN A 17 36.68 13.92 -1.53
N ILE A 18 36.44 15.16 -1.96
CA ILE A 18 35.11 15.69 -2.24
C ILE A 18 34.95 15.85 -3.75
N ARG A 19 33.89 15.28 -4.33
CA ARG A 19 33.58 15.38 -5.77
C ARG A 19 32.12 15.78 -5.96
N SER A 20 31.84 16.70 -6.89
CA SER A 20 30.46 17.02 -7.26
C SER A 20 29.96 16.06 -8.34
N ARG A 21 28.70 15.62 -8.23
CA ARG A 21 28.02 14.81 -9.25
C ARG A 21 26.52 15.09 -9.28
N SER A 22 25.85 14.67 -10.36
CA SER A 22 24.39 14.67 -10.44
C SER A 22 23.82 13.41 -9.79
N ASP A 23 22.73 13.57 -9.05
CA ASP A 23 21.94 12.47 -8.49
C ASP A 23 20.47 12.56 -8.92
N GLN A 24 19.73 11.46 -8.79
CA GLN A 24 18.29 11.40 -9.02
C GLN A 24 17.58 11.27 -7.67
N LEU A 25 16.73 12.23 -7.35
CA LEU A 25 15.88 12.20 -6.17
C LEU A 25 14.48 11.73 -6.56
N ALA A 26 13.82 11.01 -5.67
CA ALA A 26 12.38 10.82 -5.79
C ALA A 26 11.68 12.17 -5.67
N THR A 27 10.73 12.45 -6.56
CA THR A 27 9.88 13.63 -6.39
C THR A 27 8.88 13.35 -5.27
N GLU A 28 8.72 14.33 -4.38
CA GLU A 28 7.74 14.34 -3.31
C GLU A 28 6.89 15.61 -3.44
N GLU A 29 5.60 15.44 -3.65
CA GLU A 29 4.65 16.53 -3.86
C GLU A 29 3.36 16.28 -3.07
N PRO A 30 2.62 17.33 -2.68
CA PRO A 30 1.29 17.13 -2.10
C PRO A 30 0.33 16.59 -3.16
N LEU A 31 -0.59 15.74 -2.74
CA LEU A 31 -1.77 15.34 -3.51
C LEU A 31 -3.01 15.53 -2.63
N GLU A 32 -3.89 16.40 -3.07
CA GLU A 32 -5.23 16.57 -2.52
C GLU A 32 -6.20 15.59 -3.19
N ILE A 33 -6.91 14.80 -2.38
CA ILE A 33 -8.00 13.94 -2.84
C ILE A 33 -9.31 14.59 -2.42
N ARG A 34 -10.15 14.95 -3.41
CA ARG A 34 -11.37 15.72 -3.21
C ARG A 34 -12.58 15.00 -3.78
N LEU A 35 -13.68 14.97 -3.04
CA LEU A 35 -14.98 14.58 -3.59
C LEU A 35 -15.58 15.74 -4.39
N VAL A 36 -16.21 15.45 -5.51
CA VAL A 36 -16.92 16.47 -6.30
C VAL A 36 -18.26 16.83 -5.66
N GLU A 37 -18.97 15.82 -5.16
CA GLU A 37 -20.30 15.95 -4.55
C GLU A 37 -20.39 15.05 -3.30
N PRO A 38 -20.42 15.63 -2.08
CA PRO A 38 -20.21 17.05 -1.79
C PRO A 38 -18.79 17.51 -2.14
N ASN A 39 -18.60 18.79 -2.45
CA ASN A 39 -17.26 19.36 -2.64
C ASN A 39 -16.51 19.37 -1.31
N HIS A 40 -15.60 18.42 -1.12
CA HIS A 40 -14.95 18.20 0.17
C HIS A 40 -13.59 17.52 0.01
N THR A 41 -12.57 18.08 0.63
CA THR A 41 -11.22 17.52 0.68
C THR A 41 -11.18 16.37 1.70
N LEU A 42 -10.93 15.16 1.23
CA LEU A 42 -10.85 13.98 2.09
C LEU A 42 -9.47 13.81 2.72
N ALA A 43 -8.42 14.09 1.95
CA ALA A 43 -7.05 13.92 2.41
C ALA A 43 -6.07 14.78 1.60
N ILE A 44 -4.97 15.15 2.25
CA ILE A 44 -3.77 15.65 1.61
C ILE A 44 -2.62 14.74 2.04
N THR A 45 -1.91 14.16 1.07
CA THR A 45 -0.77 13.27 1.33
C THR A 45 0.44 13.68 0.50
N MET A 46 1.64 13.48 1.02
CA MET A 46 2.87 13.63 0.24
C MET A 46 3.10 12.35 -0.56
N ARG A 47 3.12 12.45 -1.88
CA ARG A 47 3.22 11.31 -2.80
C ARG A 47 4.46 11.39 -3.68
N THR A 48 4.77 10.30 -4.36
CA THR A 48 5.58 10.35 -5.59
C THR A 48 4.66 10.39 -6.80
N PRO A 49 4.81 11.38 -7.72
CA PRO A 49 3.92 11.51 -8.86
C PRO A 49 3.83 10.29 -9.75
N GLY A 50 2.59 9.95 -10.13
CA GLY A 50 2.26 8.78 -10.94
C GLY A 50 1.31 7.84 -10.21
N ALA A 51 0.40 7.22 -10.97
CA ALA A 51 -0.68 6.39 -10.43
C ALA A 51 -1.60 7.13 -9.43
N ASP A 52 -1.76 8.45 -9.56
CA ASP A 52 -2.52 9.27 -8.62
C ASP A 52 -4.00 8.88 -8.53
N PHE A 53 -4.60 8.45 -9.65
CA PHE A 53 -5.98 7.96 -9.65
C PHE A 53 -6.12 6.63 -8.89
N GLU A 54 -5.10 5.78 -8.96
CA GLU A 54 -5.06 4.55 -8.19
C GLU A 54 -4.83 4.86 -6.70
N LEU A 55 -3.98 5.84 -6.37
CA LEU A 55 -3.83 6.33 -4.99
C LEU A 55 -5.16 6.80 -4.42
N ALA A 56 -5.88 7.66 -5.15
CA ALA A 56 -7.19 8.15 -4.72
C ALA A 56 -8.20 7.00 -4.56
N ALA A 57 -8.33 6.12 -5.56
CA ALA A 57 -9.26 5.00 -5.51
C ALA A 57 -8.94 4.04 -4.33
N GLY A 58 -7.66 3.75 -4.09
CA GLY A 58 -7.23 2.89 -2.99
C GLY A 58 -7.45 3.51 -1.63
N PHE A 59 -7.18 4.82 -1.48
CA PHE A 59 -7.47 5.56 -0.26
C PHE A 59 -8.97 5.51 0.07
N LEU A 60 -9.84 5.86 -0.89
CA LEU A 60 -11.29 5.81 -0.69
C LEU A 60 -11.77 4.40 -0.31
N TYR A 61 -11.21 3.37 -0.92
CA TYR A 61 -11.56 1.98 -0.60
C TYR A 61 -11.10 1.57 0.80
N GLY A 62 -9.84 1.88 1.16
CA GLY A 62 -9.27 1.57 2.46
C GLY A 62 -10.00 2.26 3.62
N GLU A 63 -10.51 3.47 3.38
CA GLU A 63 -11.32 4.22 4.34
C GLU A 63 -12.81 3.82 4.32
N GLY A 64 -13.22 2.93 3.42
CA GLY A 64 -14.60 2.43 3.31
C GLY A 64 -15.59 3.40 2.67
N VAL A 65 -15.09 4.43 1.96
CA VAL A 65 -15.87 5.39 1.17
C VAL A 65 -16.52 4.70 -0.03
N VAL A 66 -15.77 3.79 -0.68
CA VAL A 66 -16.22 3.01 -1.84
C VAL A 66 -15.99 1.52 -1.58
N ARG A 67 -16.81 0.67 -2.19
CA ARG A 67 -16.71 -0.80 -2.04
C ARG A 67 -16.47 -1.53 -3.34
N GLU A 68 -16.88 -0.94 -4.45
CA GLU A 68 -16.75 -1.54 -5.77
C GLU A 68 -16.37 -0.49 -6.82
N PRO A 69 -15.87 -0.89 -7.99
CA PRO A 69 -15.42 0.07 -9.01
C PRO A 69 -16.54 1.01 -9.45
N GLY A 70 -17.79 0.49 -9.49
CA GLY A 70 -18.98 1.25 -9.87
C GLY A 70 -19.40 2.34 -8.90
N ASP A 71 -18.86 2.36 -7.67
CA ASP A 71 -19.08 3.47 -6.74
C ASP A 71 -18.32 4.73 -7.16
N ILE A 72 -17.31 4.60 -8.04
CA ILE A 72 -16.57 5.73 -8.61
C ILE A 72 -17.10 6.00 -10.02
N ARG A 73 -17.82 7.12 -10.18
CA ARG A 73 -18.33 7.58 -11.48
C ARG A 73 -17.20 8.14 -12.35
N ALA A 74 -16.29 8.92 -11.76
CA ALA A 74 -15.15 9.49 -12.46
C ALA A 74 -14.01 9.85 -11.50
N ILE A 75 -12.78 9.78 -12.01
CA ILE A 75 -11.58 10.33 -11.37
C ILE A 75 -10.88 11.22 -12.38
N SER A 76 -10.55 12.45 -12.01
CA SER A 76 -9.82 13.37 -12.89
C SER A 76 -8.90 14.28 -12.11
N TYR A 77 -7.88 14.81 -12.77
CA TYR A 77 -7.17 15.98 -12.24
C TYR A 77 -8.08 17.20 -12.21
N CYS A 78 -7.68 18.23 -11.47
CA CYS A 78 -8.39 19.50 -11.45
C CYS A 78 -8.27 20.23 -12.78
N VAL A 79 -9.36 20.83 -13.23
CA VAL A 79 -9.43 21.61 -14.48
C VAL A 79 -9.78 23.08 -14.22
N ASP A 80 -9.83 23.49 -12.95
CA ASP A 80 -10.15 24.86 -12.55
C ASP A 80 -9.14 25.86 -13.14
N PRO A 81 -9.56 26.78 -14.01
CA PRO A 81 -8.67 27.73 -14.66
C PRO A 81 -8.00 28.70 -13.68
N GLU A 82 -8.52 28.88 -12.47
CA GLU A 82 -7.99 29.78 -11.45
C GLU A 82 -6.82 29.18 -10.66
N ILE A 83 -6.66 27.85 -10.70
CA ILE A 83 -5.54 27.15 -10.07
C ILE A 83 -4.35 27.10 -11.03
N ASP A 84 -3.14 27.32 -10.52
CA ASP A 84 -1.91 27.20 -11.30
C ASP A 84 -1.81 25.85 -12.04
N GLY A 85 -1.28 25.88 -13.27
CA GLY A 85 -1.31 24.74 -14.18
C GLY A 85 -0.60 23.49 -13.66
N GLU A 86 0.50 23.64 -12.91
CA GLU A 86 1.18 22.49 -12.29
C GLU A 86 0.43 22.02 -11.03
N GLN A 87 -0.13 22.95 -10.25
CA GLN A 87 -0.93 22.61 -9.06
C GLN A 87 -2.21 21.83 -9.38
N ARG A 88 -2.76 21.98 -10.59
CA ARG A 88 -3.90 21.16 -11.05
C ARG A 88 -3.61 19.66 -11.04
N TYR A 89 -2.35 19.25 -11.22
CA TYR A 89 -1.91 17.85 -11.15
C TYR A 89 -1.70 17.35 -9.71
N ASN A 90 -1.79 18.24 -8.72
CA ASN A 90 -1.74 17.92 -7.29
C ASN A 90 -3.15 17.83 -6.69
N ILE A 91 -4.21 17.89 -7.49
CA ILE A 91 -5.59 17.76 -7.03
C ILE A 91 -6.29 16.69 -7.87
N VAL A 92 -6.75 15.63 -7.20
CA VAL A 92 -7.56 14.57 -7.79
C VAL A 92 -9.00 14.71 -7.32
N ASN A 93 -9.89 14.97 -8.28
CA ASN A 93 -11.32 14.99 -8.08
C ASN A 93 -11.90 13.60 -8.28
N VAL A 94 -12.70 13.13 -7.32
CA VAL A 94 -13.42 11.88 -7.37
C VAL A 94 -14.92 12.17 -7.35
N ALA A 95 -15.61 11.82 -8.43
CA ALA A 95 -17.06 11.83 -8.48
C ALA A 95 -17.57 10.44 -8.12
N LEU A 96 -18.39 10.36 -7.07
CA LEU A 96 -19.01 9.12 -6.63
C LEU A 96 -20.27 8.82 -7.45
N ARG A 97 -20.72 7.56 -7.39
CA ARG A 97 -22.02 7.14 -7.93
C ARG A 97 -23.15 7.95 -7.30
N GLN A 98 -24.14 8.31 -8.10
CA GLN A 98 -25.31 9.04 -7.60
C GLN A 98 -25.99 8.29 -6.45
N GLY A 99 -26.33 9.01 -5.39
CA GLY A 99 -26.99 8.47 -4.20
C GLY A 99 -26.04 7.85 -3.17
N LEU A 100 -24.76 7.63 -3.50
CA LEU A 100 -23.76 7.19 -2.52
C LEU A 100 -23.37 8.36 -1.62
N LYS A 101 -23.62 8.22 -0.32
CA LYS A 101 -23.35 9.26 0.69
C LYS A 101 -22.28 8.77 1.66
N PRO A 102 -21.04 9.28 1.58
CA PRO A 102 -20.00 8.92 2.52
C PRO A 102 -20.24 9.56 3.89
N ASP A 103 -19.88 8.85 4.96
CA ASP A 103 -19.89 9.37 6.33
C ASP A 103 -18.63 10.22 6.59
N LEU A 104 -18.66 11.47 6.12
CA LEU A 104 -17.54 12.41 6.25
C LEU A 104 -17.09 12.62 7.71
N PRO A 105 -17.98 12.80 8.70
CA PRO A 105 -17.57 12.93 10.10
C PRO A 105 -16.79 11.73 10.62
N SER A 106 -17.13 10.51 10.20
CA SER A 106 -16.35 9.33 10.58
C SER A 106 -14.98 9.29 9.92
N LEU A 107 -14.86 9.75 8.68
CA LEU A 107 -13.59 9.79 7.94
C LEU A 107 -12.62 10.80 8.55
N GLU A 108 -13.10 12.01 8.87
CA GLU A 108 -12.31 13.04 9.54
C GLU A 108 -11.76 12.53 10.87
N ARG A 109 -12.62 11.93 11.70
CA ARG A 109 -12.19 11.33 12.97
C ARG A 109 -11.13 10.27 12.74
N HIS A 110 -11.31 9.34 11.80
CA HIS A 110 -10.31 8.30 11.55
C HIS A 110 -8.98 8.91 11.10
N PHE A 111 -8.99 9.82 10.14
CA PHE A 111 -7.78 10.43 9.58
C PHE A 111 -6.97 11.22 10.63
N TYR A 112 -7.62 12.04 11.46
CA TYR A 112 -6.94 12.77 12.54
C TYR A 112 -6.42 11.81 13.60
N THR A 113 -7.16 10.75 13.93
CA THR A 113 -6.77 9.86 15.02
C THR A 113 -5.67 8.87 14.61
N THR A 114 -5.59 8.46 13.34
CA THR A 114 -4.48 7.64 12.83
C THR A 114 -3.20 8.46 12.60
N SER A 115 -3.33 9.75 12.29
CA SER A 115 -2.20 10.64 12.01
C SER A 115 -1.59 11.33 13.25
N ALA A 116 -2.35 11.54 14.34
CA ALA A 116 -1.95 12.48 15.40
C ALA A 116 -1.44 11.86 16.71
N CYS A 117 -1.93 10.71 17.17
CA CYS A 117 -1.43 10.07 18.41
C CYS A 117 -2.09 8.70 18.58
N GLY A 118 -1.27 7.67 18.86
CA GLY A 118 -1.68 6.27 18.96
C GLY A 118 -2.98 6.07 19.75
N VAL A 119 -4.06 5.79 19.03
CA VAL A 119 -5.29 5.23 19.59
C VAL A 119 -4.93 3.97 20.36
N CYS A 120 -5.56 3.76 21.52
CA CYS A 120 -5.49 2.50 22.23
C CYS A 120 -5.83 1.37 21.25
N GLY A 121 -4.87 0.49 20.96
CA GLY A 121 -5.01 -0.52 19.89
C GLY A 121 -6.24 -1.42 20.02
N LYS A 122 -6.80 -1.57 21.23
CA LYS A 122 -8.05 -2.29 21.48
C LYS A 122 -9.27 -1.63 20.81
N THR A 123 -9.42 -0.31 20.99
CA THR A 123 -10.53 0.45 20.38
C THR A 123 -10.47 0.41 18.86
N SER A 124 -9.25 0.43 18.30
CA SER A 124 -9.04 0.32 16.86
C SER A 124 -9.44 -1.07 16.31
N LEU A 125 -9.08 -2.15 17.01
CA LEU A 125 -9.50 -3.51 16.64
C LEU A 125 -11.01 -3.72 16.74
N GLU A 126 -11.66 -3.22 17.79
CA GLU A 126 -13.12 -3.29 17.94
C GLU A 126 -13.86 -2.61 16.80
N ALA A 127 -13.39 -1.44 16.35
CA ALA A 127 -13.95 -0.76 15.19
C ALA A 127 -13.79 -1.57 13.87
N LEU A 128 -12.75 -2.42 13.77
CA LEU A 128 -12.60 -3.32 12.63
C LEU A 128 -13.55 -4.52 12.70
N ARG A 129 -13.81 -5.08 13.88
CA ARG A 129 -14.76 -6.20 14.06
C ARG A 129 -16.16 -5.86 13.57
N ILE A 130 -16.58 -4.61 13.73
CA ILE A 130 -17.89 -4.13 13.29
C ILE A 130 -17.96 -4.08 11.75
N ARG A 131 -16.83 -3.84 11.07
CA ARG A 131 -16.78 -3.53 9.64
C ARG A 131 -16.30 -4.69 8.76
N HIS A 132 -15.54 -5.62 9.31
CA HIS A 132 -14.88 -6.68 8.56
C HIS A 132 -15.14 -8.05 9.17
N ALA A 133 -15.46 -9.01 8.32
CA ALA A 133 -15.35 -10.42 8.66
C ALA A 133 -13.87 -10.85 8.59
N PRO A 134 -13.47 -11.93 9.30
CA PRO A 134 -12.21 -12.60 9.06
C PRO A 134 -12.02 -12.94 7.58
N VAL A 135 -10.77 -12.92 7.11
CA VAL A 135 -10.47 -13.27 5.73
C VAL A 135 -10.83 -14.74 5.51
N GLU A 136 -11.57 -15.03 4.44
CA GLU A 136 -11.90 -16.41 4.08
C GLU A 136 -10.71 -17.10 3.41
N PHE A 137 -10.59 -18.41 3.64
CA PHE A 137 -9.50 -19.22 3.11
C PHE A 137 -10.05 -20.46 2.41
N SER A 138 -9.61 -20.71 1.18
CA SER A 138 -9.94 -21.91 0.41
C SER A 138 -8.69 -22.72 0.07
N GLY A 139 -8.23 -23.56 1.01
CA GLY A 139 -7.11 -24.50 0.77
C GLY A 139 -5.80 -23.84 0.33
N LEU A 140 -5.59 -22.57 0.72
CA LEU A 140 -4.45 -21.78 0.31
C LEU A 140 -3.19 -22.23 1.03
N GLU A 141 -2.19 -22.66 0.27
CA GLU A 141 -0.87 -23.02 0.79
C GLU A 141 0.22 -22.36 -0.03
N ILE A 142 1.24 -21.87 0.67
CA ILE A 142 2.41 -21.23 0.06
C ILE A 142 3.66 -21.98 0.48
N THR A 143 4.54 -22.27 -0.48
CA THR A 143 5.80 -22.95 -0.17
C THR A 143 6.89 -21.96 0.21
N THR A 144 7.88 -22.44 0.96
CA THR A 144 9.09 -21.69 1.31
C THR A 144 9.80 -21.14 0.06
N GLU A 145 9.90 -21.89 -1.03
CA GLU A 145 10.57 -21.40 -2.24
C GLU A 145 9.83 -20.27 -2.92
N VAL A 146 8.50 -20.28 -2.90
CA VAL A 146 7.72 -19.15 -3.43
C VAL A 146 8.07 -17.90 -2.63
N LEU A 147 8.02 -17.99 -1.29
CA LEU A 147 8.33 -16.87 -0.39
C LEU A 147 9.74 -16.31 -0.62
N HIS A 148 10.75 -17.17 -0.74
CA HIS A 148 12.14 -16.72 -0.91
C HIS A 148 12.40 -16.00 -2.25
N ARG A 149 11.56 -16.22 -3.27
CA ARG A 149 11.69 -15.54 -4.58
C ARG A 149 11.09 -14.13 -4.59
N LEU A 150 10.06 -13.86 -3.78
CA LEU A 150 9.30 -12.60 -3.84
C LEU A 150 10.16 -11.34 -3.66
N PRO A 151 11.10 -11.26 -2.68
CA PRO A 151 11.93 -10.08 -2.50
C PRO A 151 12.79 -9.74 -3.71
N LYS A 152 13.36 -10.76 -4.38
CA LYS A 152 14.18 -10.57 -5.58
C LYS A 152 13.34 -10.06 -6.75
N GLN A 153 12.13 -10.59 -6.92
CA GLN A 153 11.20 -10.13 -7.96
C GLN A 153 10.73 -8.69 -7.70
N LEU A 154 10.42 -8.34 -6.45
CA LEU A 154 10.09 -6.97 -6.04
C LEU A 154 11.25 -6.03 -6.43
N GLN A 155 12.46 -6.31 -5.95
CA GLN A 155 13.64 -5.46 -6.21
C GLN A 155 13.93 -5.33 -7.70
N ALA A 156 13.77 -6.41 -8.47
CA ALA A 156 13.98 -6.37 -9.92
C ALA A 156 12.97 -5.47 -10.65
N ALA A 157 11.73 -5.39 -10.17
CA ALA A 157 10.64 -4.63 -10.78
C ALA A 157 10.54 -3.17 -10.31
N GLN A 158 11.24 -2.77 -9.24
CA GLN A 158 11.26 -1.39 -8.73
C GLN A 158 12.16 -0.46 -9.57
N GLY A 159 11.61 0.10 -10.64
CA GLY A 159 12.34 0.98 -11.55
C GLY A 159 12.73 2.32 -10.93
N LEU A 160 11.83 2.94 -10.15
CA LEU A 160 12.10 4.25 -9.55
C LEU A 160 13.05 4.12 -8.35
N PHE A 161 12.87 3.13 -7.48
CA PHE A 161 13.81 2.87 -6.39
C PHE A 161 15.23 2.61 -6.88
N LYS A 162 15.42 1.87 -7.99
CA LYS A 162 16.75 1.68 -8.59
C LYS A 162 17.42 2.99 -8.98
N ALA A 163 16.62 3.99 -9.37
CA ALA A 163 17.13 5.29 -9.77
C ALA A 163 17.38 6.22 -8.56
N THR A 164 16.57 6.12 -7.49
CA THR A 164 16.54 7.15 -6.44
C THR A 164 16.89 6.64 -5.03
N GLY A 165 16.80 5.33 -4.79
CA GLY A 165 17.00 4.71 -3.47
C GLY A 165 15.98 5.10 -2.39
N GLY A 166 15.00 5.96 -2.70
CA GLY A 166 14.20 6.68 -1.70
C GLY A 166 12.72 6.32 -1.65
N LEU A 167 12.31 5.19 -2.23
CA LEU A 167 10.89 4.82 -2.37
C LEU A 167 10.53 3.53 -1.63
N HIS A 168 9.31 3.50 -1.10
CA HIS A 168 8.65 2.27 -0.71
C HIS A 168 7.94 1.62 -1.90
N ALA A 169 7.65 0.32 -1.77
CA ALA A 169 6.87 -0.42 -2.73
C ALA A 169 5.90 -1.38 -2.06
N ALA A 170 4.76 -1.58 -2.73
CA ALA A 170 3.81 -2.66 -2.46
C ALA A 170 3.61 -3.45 -3.75
N ALA A 171 3.67 -4.78 -3.65
CA ALA A 171 3.52 -5.68 -4.78
C ALA A 171 2.50 -6.77 -4.48
N LEU A 172 1.73 -7.12 -5.50
CA LEU A 172 0.74 -8.18 -5.49
C LEU A 172 1.29 -9.38 -6.27
N PHE A 173 1.25 -10.55 -5.65
CA PHE A 173 1.63 -11.81 -6.26
C PHE A 173 0.50 -12.82 -6.14
N ASN A 174 0.41 -13.74 -7.11
CA ASN A 174 -0.36 -14.97 -6.91
C ASN A 174 0.42 -15.96 -6.03
N VAL A 175 -0.22 -17.07 -5.67
CA VAL A 175 0.36 -18.07 -4.78
C VAL A 175 1.49 -18.89 -5.40
N GLN A 176 1.66 -18.81 -6.72
CA GLN A 176 2.81 -19.36 -7.43
C GLN A 176 4.04 -18.42 -7.39
N GLY A 177 3.88 -17.20 -6.85
CA GLY A 177 4.93 -16.19 -6.80
C GLY A 177 5.12 -15.42 -8.11
N GLU A 178 4.08 -15.31 -8.93
CA GLU A 178 4.10 -14.47 -10.12
C GLU A 178 3.68 -13.04 -9.74
N LEU A 179 4.49 -12.06 -10.13
CA LEU A 179 4.21 -10.65 -9.88
C LEU A 179 3.05 -10.16 -10.76
N LEU A 180 1.93 -9.79 -10.14
CA LEU A 180 0.72 -9.32 -10.81
C LEU A 180 0.64 -7.80 -10.94
N ALA A 181 1.14 -7.08 -9.93
CA ALA A 181 1.18 -5.62 -9.90
C ALA A 181 2.22 -5.12 -8.89
N LEU A 182 2.80 -3.95 -9.15
CA LEU A 182 3.73 -3.27 -8.26
C LEU A 182 3.47 -1.77 -8.30
N ARG A 183 3.52 -1.11 -7.14
CA ARG A 183 3.43 0.35 -7.02
C ARG A 183 4.50 0.87 -6.09
N GLU A 184 5.09 2.01 -6.47
CA GLU A 184 6.12 2.71 -5.71
C GLU A 184 5.59 4.08 -5.25
N ASP A 185 6.00 4.49 -4.06
CA ASP A 185 5.74 5.82 -3.51
C ASP A 185 6.72 6.15 -2.39
N VAL A 186 6.98 7.44 -2.15
CA VAL A 186 7.76 7.89 -0.98
C VAL A 186 7.09 7.48 0.34
N GLY A 187 5.76 7.41 0.37
CA GLY A 187 4.99 6.89 1.49
C GLY A 187 4.63 5.41 1.34
N ARG A 188 4.98 4.58 2.32
CA ARG A 188 4.60 3.14 2.31
C ARG A 188 3.08 2.91 2.24
N HIS A 189 2.28 3.79 2.85
CA HIS A 189 0.83 3.69 2.84
C HIS A 189 0.28 4.02 1.45
N ASN A 190 0.79 5.09 0.82
CA ASN A 190 0.42 5.46 -0.54
C ASN A 190 0.82 4.38 -1.56
N ALA A 191 1.97 3.72 -1.38
CA ALA A 191 2.37 2.60 -2.24
C ALA A 191 1.34 1.46 -2.18
N LEU A 192 0.84 1.13 -0.98
CA LEU A 192 -0.22 0.15 -0.81
C LEU A 192 -1.57 0.63 -1.35
N ASP A 193 -1.94 1.89 -1.11
CA ASP A 193 -3.19 2.46 -1.64
C ASP A 193 -3.17 2.44 -3.17
N LYS A 194 -2.08 2.83 -3.83
CA LYS A 194 -1.93 2.68 -5.29
C LYS A 194 -2.12 1.23 -5.73
N LEU A 195 -1.58 0.26 -5.00
CA LEU A 195 -1.72 -1.16 -5.34
C LEU A 195 -3.18 -1.61 -5.23
N VAL A 196 -3.84 -1.29 -4.11
CA VAL A 196 -5.24 -1.63 -3.84
C VAL A 196 -6.17 -0.92 -4.83
N GLY A 197 -5.94 0.37 -5.10
CA GLY A 197 -6.70 1.14 -6.07
C GLY A 197 -6.52 0.64 -7.50
N SER A 198 -5.31 0.21 -7.89
CA SER A 198 -5.12 -0.50 -9.16
C SER A 198 -5.96 -1.78 -9.21
N ALA A 199 -6.06 -2.53 -8.11
CA ALA A 199 -6.88 -3.74 -8.08
C ALA A 199 -8.38 -3.43 -8.13
N LEU A 200 -8.83 -2.41 -7.40
CA LEU A 200 -10.20 -1.91 -7.45
C LEU A 200 -10.57 -1.49 -8.87
N LEU A 201 -9.85 -0.56 -9.47
CA LEU A 201 -10.18 -0.02 -10.80
C LEU A 201 -10.16 -1.08 -11.91
N LYS A 202 -9.46 -2.20 -11.71
CA LYS A 202 -9.43 -3.36 -12.63
C LYS A 202 -10.45 -4.45 -12.29
N GLY A 203 -11.30 -4.26 -11.30
CA GLY A 203 -12.29 -5.25 -10.86
C GLY A 203 -11.66 -6.54 -10.31
N ARG A 204 -10.49 -6.44 -9.65
CA ARG A 204 -9.74 -7.59 -9.13
C ARG A 204 -9.86 -7.79 -7.61
N LEU A 205 -10.69 -7.00 -6.94
CA LEU A 205 -11.02 -7.20 -5.53
C LEU A 205 -12.17 -8.21 -5.38
N PRO A 206 -12.22 -9.00 -4.28
CA PRO A 206 -11.26 -9.07 -3.19
C PRO A 206 -9.92 -9.73 -3.59
N LEU A 207 -8.83 -9.43 -2.86
CA LEU A 207 -7.50 -10.03 -3.05
C LEU A 207 -7.34 -11.36 -2.29
N THR A 208 -8.44 -12.11 -2.15
CA THR A 208 -8.42 -13.45 -1.56
C THR A 208 -7.50 -14.35 -2.40
N ASN A 209 -6.75 -15.21 -1.72
CA ASN A 209 -5.75 -16.10 -2.34
C ASN A 209 -4.61 -15.35 -3.07
N GLN A 210 -4.34 -14.10 -2.70
CA GLN A 210 -3.18 -13.34 -3.17
C GLN A 210 -2.21 -13.04 -2.03
N ILE A 211 -0.98 -12.72 -2.42
CA ILE A 211 0.09 -12.29 -1.52
C ILE A 211 0.36 -10.82 -1.76
N VAL A 212 0.34 -10.01 -0.71
CA VAL A 212 0.87 -8.65 -0.75
C VAL A 212 2.22 -8.61 -0.05
N LEU A 213 3.27 -8.19 -0.77
CA LEU A 213 4.59 -7.92 -0.22
C LEU A 213 4.81 -6.40 -0.13
N VAL A 214 5.14 -5.91 1.06
CA VAL A 214 5.54 -4.50 1.28
C VAL A 214 7.04 -4.40 1.57
N SER A 215 7.70 -3.39 1.00
CA SER A 215 9.13 -3.14 1.23
C SER A 215 9.44 -2.55 2.60
N GLY A 216 8.44 -1.96 3.25
CA GLY A 216 8.53 -1.33 4.58
C GLY A 216 8.18 -2.28 5.73
N ARG A 217 7.83 -1.65 6.87
CA ARG A 217 7.27 -2.34 8.05
C ARG A 217 5.79 -2.66 7.82
N ALA A 218 5.35 -3.80 8.36
CA ALA A 218 3.93 -4.12 8.48
C ALA A 218 3.34 -3.44 9.73
N SER A 219 2.84 -2.21 9.58
CA SER A 219 2.12 -1.49 10.65
C SER A 219 0.67 -1.98 10.74
N TYR A 220 -0.01 -1.58 11.82
CA TYR A 220 -1.45 -1.80 11.98
C TYR A 220 -2.24 -1.26 10.77
N GLU A 221 -1.95 -0.04 10.32
CA GLU A 221 -2.64 0.58 9.18
C GLU A 221 -2.41 -0.16 7.86
N ILE A 222 -1.20 -0.67 7.63
CA ILE A 222 -0.91 -1.53 6.48
C ILE A 222 -1.78 -2.78 6.53
N LEU A 223 -1.86 -3.44 7.69
CA LEU A 223 -2.67 -4.64 7.86
C LEU A 223 -4.17 -4.35 7.77
N GLN A 224 -4.63 -3.21 8.26
CA GLN A 224 -6.02 -2.75 8.12
C GLN A 224 -6.41 -2.58 6.65
N LYS A 225 -5.54 -1.95 5.84
CA LYS A 225 -5.77 -1.79 4.40
C LYS A 225 -5.75 -3.13 3.66
N CYS A 226 -4.84 -4.03 4.03
CA CYS A 226 -4.82 -5.40 3.51
C CYS A 226 -6.09 -6.18 3.89
N LEU A 227 -6.60 -6.01 5.12
CA LEU A 227 -7.85 -6.61 5.57
C LEU A 227 -9.05 -6.06 4.79
N ALA A 228 -9.12 -4.74 4.60
CA ALA A 228 -10.16 -4.12 3.78
C ALA A 228 -10.18 -4.71 2.37
N ALA A 229 -9.01 -4.93 1.77
CA ALA A 229 -8.84 -5.58 0.46
C ALA A 229 -8.93 -7.12 0.50
N GLN A 230 -9.21 -7.73 1.65
CA GLN A 230 -9.36 -9.18 1.84
C GLN A 230 -8.11 -9.98 1.41
N VAL A 231 -6.91 -9.43 1.68
CA VAL A 231 -5.63 -10.09 1.38
C VAL A 231 -5.39 -11.26 2.33
N SER A 232 -5.14 -12.44 1.76
CA SER A 232 -4.90 -13.67 2.55
C SER A 232 -3.51 -13.74 3.17
N ILE A 233 -2.47 -13.33 2.44
CA ILE A 233 -1.07 -13.42 2.88
C ILE A 233 -0.41 -12.05 2.77
N VAL A 234 0.11 -11.55 3.88
CA VAL A 234 0.87 -10.30 3.93
C VAL A 234 2.32 -10.61 4.30
N CYS A 235 3.24 -10.23 3.43
CA CYS A 235 4.67 -10.33 3.63
C CYS A 235 5.29 -8.93 3.78
N ALA A 236 6.30 -8.80 4.64
CA ALA A 236 7.07 -7.58 4.78
C ALA A 236 8.58 -7.88 4.78
N ILE A 237 9.35 -7.03 4.09
CA ILE A 237 10.82 -7.08 4.14
C ILE A 237 11.33 -6.73 5.56
N SER A 238 10.60 -5.88 6.29
CA SER A 238 10.95 -5.46 7.65
C SER A 238 10.02 -6.07 8.72
N ALA A 239 10.09 -5.55 9.94
CA ALA A 239 9.35 -6.03 11.10
C ALA A 239 7.85 -5.65 11.05
N PRO A 240 6.95 -6.52 11.56
CA PRO A 240 5.59 -6.11 11.92
C PRO A 240 5.55 -5.40 13.29
N SER A 241 4.51 -4.62 13.57
CA SER A 241 4.20 -4.13 14.93
C SER A 241 3.35 -5.13 15.71
N SER A 242 3.34 -5.03 17.05
CA SER A 242 2.51 -5.90 17.90
C SER A 242 1.03 -5.86 17.52
N LEU A 243 0.49 -4.66 17.26
CA LEU A 243 -0.92 -4.50 16.89
C LEU A 243 -1.22 -5.06 15.48
N ALA A 244 -0.26 -5.01 14.56
CA ALA A 244 -0.40 -5.67 13.25
C ALA A 244 -0.47 -7.20 13.40
N VAL A 245 0.34 -7.76 14.30
CA VAL A 245 0.30 -9.19 14.63
C VAL A 245 -1.05 -9.58 15.24
N SER A 246 -1.56 -8.80 16.20
CA SER A 246 -2.89 -9.04 16.79
C SER A 246 -4.00 -9.00 15.74
N LEU A 247 -3.99 -8.00 14.85
CA LEU A 247 -4.97 -7.91 13.74
C LEU A 247 -4.86 -9.14 12.84
N ALA A 248 -3.65 -9.52 12.44
CA ALA A 248 -3.46 -10.66 11.55
C ALA A 248 -3.96 -11.97 12.16
N GLN A 249 -3.72 -12.20 13.45
CA GLN A 249 -4.23 -13.37 14.16
C GLN A 249 -5.75 -13.36 14.27
N GLU A 250 -6.34 -12.21 14.59
CA GLU A 250 -7.77 -12.06 14.80
C GLU A 250 -8.57 -12.25 13.51
N PHE A 251 -8.11 -11.66 12.41
CA PHE A 251 -8.79 -11.71 11.11
C PHE A 251 -8.25 -12.81 10.19
N GLY A 252 -7.40 -13.69 10.72
CA GLY A 252 -6.91 -14.87 10.02
C GLY A 252 -5.83 -14.64 8.97
N ILE A 253 -5.33 -13.42 8.76
CA ILE A 253 -4.28 -13.09 7.78
C ILE A 253 -2.97 -13.83 8.13
N THR A 254 -2.37 -14.50 7.14
CA THR A 254 -1.00 -15.01 7.30
C THR A 254 -0.03 -13.84 7.23
N LEU A 255 0.70 -13.59 8.32
CA LEU A 255 1.63 -12.46 8.43
C LEU A 255 3.07 -12.95 8.52
N ILE A 256 3.88 -12.57 7.53
CA ILE A 256 5.29 -12.92 7.42
C ILE A 256 6.12 -11.64 7.46
N GLY A 257 7.09 -11.58 8.37
CA GLY A 257 8.00 -10.45 8.51
C GLY A 257 9.46 -10.85 8.30
N PHE A 258 10.32 -9.86 8.11
CA PHE A 258 11.74 -10.06 7.84
C PHE A 258 12.01 -11.00 6.65
N LEU A 259 11.16 -10.96 5.62
CA LEU A 259 11.32 -11.79 4.44
C LEU A 259 12.50 -11.28 3.61
N ARG A 260 13.67 -11.88 3.80
CA ARG A 260 14.92 -11.50 3.13
C ARG A 260 15.82 -12.71 3.00
N GLN A 261 16.47 -12.83 1.84
CA GLN A 261 17.34 -13.98 1.55
C GLN A 261 16.54 -15.29 1.76
N GLU A 262 17.17 -16.29 2.40
CA GLU A 262 16.57 -17.59 2.74
C GLU A 262 16.01 -17.60 4.17
N ARG A 263 15.53 -16.46 4.69
CA ARG A 263 14.95 -16.36 6.05
C ARG A 263 13.70 -15.48 6.10
N PHE A 264 12.75 -15.87 6.92
CA PHE A 264 11.60 -15.08 7.35
C PHE A 264 11.09 -15.54 8.72
N ASN A 265 10.20 -14.74 9.33
CA ASN A 265 9.48 -15.12 10.55
C ASN A 265 7.98 -15.12 10.25
N VAL A 266 7.27 -16.16 10.69
CA VAL A 266 5.80 -16.23 10.61
C VAL A 266 5.20 -15.78 11.94
N TYR A 267 4.30 -14.79 11.90
CA TYR A 267 3.64 -14.22 13.09
C TYR A 267 2.18 -14.65 13.23
N SER A 268 1.57 -15.09 12.13
CA SER A 268 0.21 -15.62 12.06
C SER A 268 0.07 -16.53 10.83
N GLY A 269 -0.76 -17.56 10.90
CA GLY A 269 -1.11 -18.43 9.77
C GLY A 269 0.00 -19.38 9.31
N LEU A 270 0.77 -19.94 10.25
CA LEU A 270 1.88 -20.88 9.97
C LEU A 270 1.40 -22.16 9.27
N GLU A 271 0.19 -22.61 9.57
CA GLU A 271 -0.44 -23.79 8.96
C GLU A 271 -0.58 -23.69 7.44
N ARG A 272 -0.44 -22.49 6.86
CA ARG A 272 -0.48 -22.24 5.41
C ARG A 272 0.90 -22.21 4.76
N VAL A 273 1.98 -22.25 5.54
CA VAL A 273 3.36 -22.22 5.04
C VAL A 273 3.91 -23.64 5.00
N ARG A 274 4.08 -24.17 3.79
CA ARG A 274 4.69 -25.48 3.57
C ARG A 274 6.21 -25.35 3.45
N VAL A 275 6.92 -25.94 4.40
CA VAL A 275 8.36 -26.12 4.31
C VAL A 275 8.64 -27.27 3.36
N THR A 276 9.30 -26.97 2.26
CA THR A 276 9.86 -27.99 1.39
C THR A 276 11.17 -28.47 1.98
N THR A 277 11.16 -29.68 2.50
CA THR A 277 12.39 -30.38 2.80
C THR A 277 12.93 -30.93 1.49
N ASP A 278 14.00 -30.33 0.97
CA ASP A 278 14.87 -31.04 0.04
C ASP A 278 15.23 -32.36 0.74
N GLY A 279 14.94 -33.49 0.10
CA GLY A 279 15.10 -34.84 0.64
C GLY A 279 16.56 -35.24 0.87
N LYS A 280 17.30 -34.49 1.69
CA LYS A 280 18.53 -34.91 2.34
C LYS A 280 18.16 -35.32 3.76
N GLY A 281 17.58 -36.51 3.85
CA GLY A 281 17.45 -37.21 5.12
C GLY A 281 18.84 -37.59 5.65
N ASN A 282 18.99 -37.43 6.98
CA ASN A 282 20.09 -37.84 7.86
C ASN A 282 21.51 -37.39 7.51
#